data_AF-A0A963T9C5-F1
#
_entry.id   AF-A0A963T9C5-F1
#
_cell.length_a   1.000
_cell.length_b   1.000
_cell.length_c   1.000
_cell.angle_alpha   90.00
_cell.angle_beta   90.00
_cell.angle_gamma   90.00
#
_symmetry.space_group_name_H-M   'P 1'
#
loop_
_entity.id
_entity.type
_entity.pdbx_description
1 polymer ?
#
loop_
_entity_poly.entity_id
_entity_poly.type
_entity_poly.pdbx_seq_one_letter_code
_entity_poly.pdbx_strand_id
1 'polypeptide(L)' 'MKSLLEIKRHVDGHGFGSAIVDDHVAIGVVWTTNTLGGEVRKREIIERVHSFEEACTVMGCRCGASPADASYNQR' A
#
# COMPACT_ATOMS: atom_id res chain seq x y z
N MET A 1 -14.61 8.95 -7.38
CA MET A 1 -13.24 9.32 -6.95
C MET A 1 -13.27 9.40 -5.44
N LYS A 2 -12.46 8.59 -4.72
CA LYS A 2 -12.47 8.60 -3.25
C LYS A 2 -11.68 9.80 -2.74
N SER A 3 -12.15 10.40 -1.66
CA SER A 3 -11.46 11.47 -0.95
C SER A 3 -10.20 10.96 -0.24
N LEU A 4 -9.26 11.86 0.06
CA LEU A 4 -8.05 11.53 0.85
C LEU A 4 -8.41 10.94 2.23
N LEU A 5 -9.51 11.39 2.84
CA LEU A 5 -10.00 10.86 4.11
C LEU A 5 -10.45 9.39 4.00
N GLU A 6 -11.12 9.02 2.91
CA GLU A 6 -11.52 7.63 2.68
C GLU A 6 -10.31 6.74 2.40
N ILE A 7 -9.32 7.24 1.66
CA ILE A 7 -8.05 6.53 1.42
C ILE A 7 -7.33 6.32 2.76
N LYS A 8 -7.16 7.37 3.57
CA LYS A 8 -6.52 7.26 4.89
C LYS A 8 -7.23 6.26 5.79
N ARG A 9 -8.56 6.35 5.93
CA ARG A 9 -9.34 5.40 6.76
C ARG A 9 -9.17 3.96 6.30
N HIS A 10 -9.08 3.74 5.00
CA HIS A 10 -8.84 2.41 4.46
C HIS A 10 -7.44 1.88 4.80
N VAL A 11 -6.42 2.73 4.69
CA VAL A 11 -5.04 2.41 5.06
C VAL A 11 -4.92 2.11 6.56
N ASP A 12 -5.52 2.96 7.40
CA ASP A 12 -5.58 2.76 8.85
C ASP A 12 -6.31 1.46 9.20
N GLY A 13 -7.37 1.12 8.46
CA GLY A 13 -8.11 -0.13 8.63
C GLY A 13 -7.30 -1.40 8.31
N HIS A 14 -6.23 -1.29 7.52
CA HIS A 14 -5.27 -2.37 7.28
C HIS A 14 -4.13 -2.40 8.33
N GLY A 15 -4.11 -1.47 9.28
CA GLY A 15 -3.10 -1.38 10.32
C GLY A 15 -1.80 -0.68 9.92
N PHE A 16 -1.79 0.03 8.78
CA PHE A 16 -0.64 0.83 8.35
C PHE A 16 -0.66 2.21 9.02
N GLY A 17 0.51 2.70 9.42
CA GLY A 17 0.67 4.09 9.85
C GLY A 17 0.52 5.03 8.66
N SER A 18 -0.42 5.98 8.73
CA SER A 18 -0.65 6.93 7.64
C SER A 18 -0.99 8.34 8.11
N ALA A 19 -0.77 9.33 7.25
CA ALA A 19 -1.17 10.72 7.45
C ALA A 19 -1.64 11.35 6.13
N ILE A 20 -2.61 12.26 6.20
CA ILE A 20 -2.95 13.12 5.05
C ILE A 20 -1.97 14.29 5.06
N VAL A 21 -1.29 14.53 3.95
CA VAL A 21 -0.34 15.63 3.77
C VAL A 21 -0.73 16.36 2.49
N ASP A 22 -1.32 17.54 2.66
CA ASP A 22 -1.79 18.41 1.58
C ASP A 22 -2.70 17.66 0.58
N ASP A 23 -2.12 17.17 -0.52
CA ASP A 23 -2.79 16.55 -1.66
C ASP A 23 -2.69 15.02 -1.72
N HIS A 24 -2.09 14.36 -0.73
CA HIS A 24 -1.90 12.90 -0.71
C HIS A 24 -2.04 12.28 0.68
N VAL A 25 -2.08 10.94 0.70
CA VAL A 25 -1.88 10.15 1.92
C VAL A 25 -0.44 9.62 1.91
N ALA A 26 0.31 9.94 2.96
CA ALA A 26 1.61 9.37 3.25
C ALA A 26 1.42 8.05 4.04
N ILE A 27 2.01 6.95 3.58
CA ILE A 27 1.92 5.63 4.19
C ILE A 27 3.32 5.17 4.60
N GLY A 28 3.51 4.86 5.88
CA GLY A 28 4.74 4.25 6.37
C GLY A 28 4.76 2.76 6.10
N VAL A 29 5.78 2.27 5.39
CA VAL A 29 5.93 0.85 5.06
C VAL A 29 7.35 0.36 5.34
N VAL A 30 7.48 -0.90 5.73
CA VAL A 30 8.77 -1.58 5.93
C VAL A 30 9.00 -2.54 4.78
N TRP A 31 9.96 -2.21 3.91
CA TRP A 31 10.38 -3.08 2.82
C TRP A 31 11.38 -4.09 3.34
N THR A 32 11.09 -5.37 3.11
CA THR A 32 11.98 -6.47 3.45
C THR A 32 12.55 -7.05 2.16
N THR A 33 13.88 -7.03 2.02
CA THR A 33 14.58 -7.56 0.85
C THR A 33 15.51 -8.68 1.28
N ASN A 34 15.40 -9.82 0.61
CA ASN A 34 16.38 -10.91 0.73
C ASN A 34 17.52 -10.65 -0.26
N THR A 35 18.74 -10.52 0.26
CA THR A 35 19.93 -10.36 -0.58
C THR A 35 20.34 -11.69 -1.20
N LEU A 36 21.17 -11.66 -2.25
CA LEU A 36 21.72 -12.87 -2.87
C LEU A 36 22.55 -13.73 -1.89
N GLY A 37 23.06 -13.13 -0.81
CA GLY A 37 23.78 -13.81 0.27
C GLY A 37 22.88 -14.40 1.37
N GLY A 38 21.56 -14.31 1.25
CA GLY A 38 20.61 -14.81 2.24
C GLY A 38 20.34 -13.87 3.43
N GLU A 39 20.95 -12.69 3.46
CA GLU A 39 20.65 -11.69 4.49
C GLU A 39 19.29 -11.04 4.25
N VAL A 40 18.54 -10.81 5.33
CA VAL A 40 17.29 -10.05 5.32
C VAL A 40 17.60 -8.59 5.65
N ARG A 41 17.32 -7.67 4.72
CA ARG A 41 17.42 -6.22 4.95
C ARG A 41 16.02 -5.63 5.10
N LYS A 42 15.84 -4.79 6.11
CA LYS A 42 14.62 -4.02 6.34
C LYS A 42 14.89 -2.55 6.11
N ARG A 43 13.99 -1.88 5.40
CA ARG A 43 14.05 -0.43 5.15
C ARG A 43 12.69 0.18 5.40
N GLU A 44 12.65 1.16 6.29
CA GLU A 44 11.48 2.03 6.47
C GLU A 44 11.46 3.08 5.37
N ILE A 45 10.32 3.20 4.68
CA ILE A 45 10.09 4.23 3.67
C ILE A 45 8.68 4.80 3.84
N ILE A 46 8.48 6.02 3.32
CA ILE A 46 7.19 6.69 3.25
C ILE A 46 6.75 6.73 1.79
N GLU A 47 5.63 6.07 1.48
CA GLU A 47 5.00 6.08 0.17
C GLU A 47 3.92 7.16 0.11
N ARG A 48 3.81 7.86 -1.02
CA ARG A 48 2.83 8.94 -1.24
C ARG A 48 1.79 8.47 -2.24
N VAL A 49 0.53 8.49 -1.84
CA VAL A 49 -0.58 8.03 -2.69
C VAL A 49 -1.66 9.09 -2.85
N HIS A 50 -2.10 9.30 -4.08
CA HIS A 50 -3.14 10.25 -4.47
C HIS A 50 -4.45 9.54 -4.83
N SER A 51 -4.42 8.21 -5.01
CA SER A 51 -5.59 7.42 -5.36
C SER A 51 -5.77 6.18 -4.48
N PHE A 52 -6.99 5.65 -4.49
CA PHE A 52 -7.31 4.42 -3.76
C PHE A 52 -6.58 3.19 -4.33
N GLU A 53 -6.37 3.16 -5.64
CA GLU A 53 -5.66 2.08 -6.33
C GLU A 53 -4.17 2.07 -5.94
N GLU A 54 -3.53 3.24 -5.94
CA GLU A 54 -2.15 3.39 -5.45
C GLU A 54 -2.01 2.93 -4.00
N ALA A 55 -2.95 3.31 -3.12
CA ALA A 55 -2.95 2.87 -1.73
C ALA A 55 -3.04 1.33 -1.63
N CYS A 56 -3.88 0.69 -2.44
CA CYS A 56 -3.99 -0.77 -2.49
C CYS A 56 -2.68 -1.42 -2.97
N THR A 57 -2.04 -0.86 -4.00
CA THR A 57 -0.74 -1.34 -4.51
C THR A 57 0.35 -1.24 -3.45
N VAL A 58 0.46 -0.10 -2.75
CA VAL A 58 1.45 0.10 -1.68
C VAL A 58 1.25 -0.88 -0.52
N MET A 59 0.01 -1.12 -0.11
CA MET A 59 -0.31 -2.07 0.96
C MET A 59 -0.23 -3.54 0.51
N GLY A 60 -0.22 -3.80 -0.80
CA GLY A 60 -0.32 -5.14 -1.37
C GLY A 60 -1.69 -5.78 -1.17
N CYS A 61 -2.76 -5.00 -0.97
CA CYS A 61 -4.11 -5.52 -0.78
C CYS A 61 -4.90 -5.55 -2.11
N ARG A 62 -5.93 -6.42 -2.19
CA ARG A 62 -6.79 -6.56 -3.38
C ARG A 62 -8.13 -5.82 -3.26
N CYS A 63 -8.27 -4.89 -2.31
CA CYS A 63 -9.52 -4.18 -2.08
C CYS A 63 -9.93 -3.25 -3.24
N GLY A 64 -8.99 -2.88 -4.11
CA GLY A 64 -9.23 -2.11 -5.34
C GLY A 64 -9.36 -2.96 -6.60
N ALA A 65 -9.13 -4.28 -6.53
CA ALA A 65 -9.17 -5.15 -7.69
C ALA A 65 -10.62 -5.38 -8.15
N SER A 66 -10.85 -5.32 -9.47
CA SER A 66 -12.11 -5.74 -10.04
C SER A 66 -12.26 -7.26 -9.87
N PRO A 67 -13.47 -7.82 -9.72
CA PRO A 67 -13.68 -9.28 -9.72
C PRO A 67 -13.09 -9.99 -10.95
N ALA A 68 -12.87 -9.27 -12.06
CA ALA A 68 -12.20 -9.77 -13.26
C ALA A 68 -10.71 -10.08 -13.06
N ASP A 69 -10.03 -9.41 -12.12
CA ASP A 69 -8.59 -9.54 -11.87
C ASP A 69 -8.24 -10.72 -10.95
N ALA A 70 -9.27 -11.37 -10.36
CA ALA A 70 -9.10 -12.50 -9.44
C ALA A 70 -8.63 -13.80 -10.12
N SER A 71 -8.64 -13.87 -11.46
CA SER A 71 -8.35 -15.09 -12.22
C SER A 71 -6.87 -15.31 -12.59
N TYR A 72 -5.96 -14.35 -12.35
CA TYR A 72 -4.63 -14.40 -12.98
C TYR A 72 -3.49 -15.01 -12.15
N ASN A 73 -3.64 -15.27 -10.85
CA ASN A 73 -2.52 -15.78 -10.02
C ASN A 73 -2.84 -17.10 -9.29
N GLN A 74 -3.08 -18.15 -10.08
CA GLN A 74 -2.68 -19.52 -9.71
C GLN A 74 -1.39 -19.86 -10.45
N ARG A 75 -0.25 -19.38 -9.94
CA ARG A 75 1.08 -19.88 -10.30
C ARG A 75 1.95 -19.92 -9.06
#